data_AF-H6TPF5-F1
#
_entry.id   AF-H6TPF5-F1
#
_cell.length_a   1.000
_cell.length_b   1.000
_cell.length_c   1.000
_cell.angle_alpha   90.00
_cell.angle_beta   90.00
_cell.angle_gamma   90.00
#
_symmetry.space_group_name_H-M   'P 1'
#
loop_
_entity.id
_entity.type
_entity.pdbx_description
1 polymer ?
#
loop_
_entity_poly.entity_id
_entity_poly.type
_entity_poly.pdbx_seq_one_letter_code
_entity_poly.pdbx_strand_id
1 'polypeptide(L)'
;KNMITGTSQADCAVLIVAAGTGEFEAGISKNGQTREHALLAFTLGVKQLIVGVNKMDSTEPPFSEARFEEIKKEVSSYIKKIG
;
A
#
# COMPACT_ATOMS: atom_id res chain seq x y z
N LYS A 1 -10.96 1.97 14.68
CA LYS A 1 -11.42 1.00 15.71
C LYS A 1 -11.88 -0.33 15.11
N ASN A 2 -12.69 -0.35 14.04
CA ASN A 2 -13.18 -1.60 13.43
C ASN A 2 -12.11 -2.36 12.60
N MET A 3 -11.10 -1.66 12.07
CA MET A 3 -10.03 -2.28 11.29
C MET A 3 -9.15 -3.22 12.13
N ILE A 4 -8.86 -2.87 13.39
CA ILE A 4 -7.91 -3.60 14.24
C ILE A 4 -8.45 -5.00 14.61
N THR A 5 -9.74 -5.11 14.91
CA THR A 5 -10.38 -6.39 15.26
C THR A 5 -10.54 -7.33 14.06
N GLY A 6 -10.67 -6.78 12.85
CA GLY A 6 -10.74 -7.58 11.62
C GLY A 6 -9.36 -8.09 11.19
N THR A 7 -8.34 -7.22 11.27
CA THR A 7 -6.98 -7.58 10.86
C THR A 7 -6.32 -8.59 11.79
N SER A 8 -6.69 -8.65 13.08
CA SER A 8 -6.18 -9.67 14.01
C SER A 8 -6.63 -11.11 13.72
N GLN A 9 -7.62 -11.28 12.83
CA GLN A 9 -8.09 -12.60 12.38
C GLN A 9 -7.73 -12.88 10.92
N ALA A 10 -7.02 -11.97 10.25
CA ALA A 10 -6.74 -12.08 8.83
C ALA A 10 -5.49 -12.93 8.58
N ASP A 11 -5.60 -13.95 7.73
CA ASP A 11 -4.46 -14.71 7.23
C ASP A 11 -3.69 -13.95 6.12
N CYS A 12 -4.41 -13.10 5.39
CA CYS A 12 -3.90 -12.27 4.30
C CYS A 12 -4.52 -10.87 4.34
N ALA A 13 -3.74 -9.85 4.01
CA ALA A 13 -4.22 -8.48 3.88
C ALA A 13 -4.05 -7.99 2.43
N VAL A 14 -4.98 -7.15 2.00
CA VAL A 14 -4.90 -6.45 0.71
C VAL A 14 -4.69 -4.97 0.99
N LEU A 15 -3.54 -4.45 0.54
CA LEU A 15 -3.17 -3.04 0.66
C LEU A 15 -3.45 -2.34 -0.68
N ILE A 16 -4.38 -1.41 -0.68
CA ILE A 16 -4.71 -0.62 -1.86
C ILE A 16 -3.88 0.67 -1.88
N VAL A 17 -3.23 0.96 -3.01
CA VAL A 17 -2.37 2.13 -3.22
C VAL A 17 -2.85 2.86 -4.46
N ALA A 18 -3.13 4.16 -4.37
CA ALA A 18 -3.52 4.96 -5.54
C ALA A 18 -2.29 5.29 -6.40
N ALA A 19 -2.43 5.21 -7.73
CA ALA A 19 -1.37 5.50 -8.69
C ALA A 19 -1.28 6.97 -9.11
N GLY A 20 -2.35 7.72 -8.88
CA GLY A 20 -2.45 9.14 -9.22
C GLY A 20 -1.29 9.94 -8.62
N THR A 21 -0.78 10.88 -9.41
CA THR A 21 0.26 11.83 -8.97
C THR A 21 -0.27 12.69 -7.83
N GLY A 22 0.45 12.76 -6.72
CA GLY A 22 0.06 13.41 -5.47
C GLY A 22 -0.66 12.48 -4.49
N GLU A 23 -1.55 11.59 -4.97
CA GLU A 23 -2.26 10.63 -4.11
C GLU A 23 -1.30 9.56 -3.56
N PHE A 24 -0.43 9.03 -4.43
CA PHE A 24 0.59 8.06 -4.04
C PHE A 24 1.54 8.65 -2.99
N GLU A 25 2.07 9.83 -3.26
CA GLU A 25 3.04 10.55 -2.44
C GLU A 25 2.44 10.89 -1.06
N ALA A 26 1.17 11.29 -1.02
CA ALA A 26 0.45 11.52 0.23
C ALA A 26 0.27 10.20 1.03
N GLY A 27 -0.09 9.11 0.34
CA GLY A 27 -0.30 7.79 0.94
C GLY A 27 0.97 7.16 1.52
N ILE A 28 2.12 7.36 0.86
CA ILE A 28 3.43 6.87 1.30
C ILE A 28 4.19 7.89 2.18
N SER A 29 3.61 9.05 2.46
CA SER A 29 4.21 10.03 3.37
C SER A 29 4.30 9.51 4.82
N LYS A 30 5.05 10.20 5.69
CA LYS A 30 5.19 9.79 7.11
C LYS A 30 3.84 9.71 7.86
N ASN A 31 2.87 10.52 7.45
CA ASN A 31 1.52 10.54 8.02
C ASN A 31 0.50 9.85 7.09
N GLY A 32 1.00 9.13 6.08
CA GLY A 32 0.19 8.49 5.07
C GLY A 32 -0.46 7.21 5.59
N GLN A 33 -1.73 7.01 5.24
CA GLN A 33 -2.52 5.86 5.68
C GLN A 33 -1.98 4.52 5.16
N THR A 34 -1.41 4.49 3.95
CA THR A 34 -0.83 3.26 3.38
C THR A 34 0.29 2.70 4.25
N ARG A 35 1.10 3.59 4.86
CA ARG A 35 2.17 3.21 5.79
C ARG A 35 1.62 2.67 7.10
N GLU A 36 0.69 3.38 7.70
CA GLU A 36 0.06 3.00 8.96
C GLU A 36 -0.64 1.64 8.84
N HIS A 37 -1.40 1.42 7.75
CA HIS A 37 -2.10 0.16 7.51
C HIS A 37 -1.16 -1.02 7.25
N ALA A 38 -0.04 -0.82 6.53
CA ALA A 38 0.95 -1.87 6.32
C ALA A 38 1.63 -2.29 7.63
N LEU A 39 1.99 -1.32 8.48
CA LEU A 39 2.57 -1.58 9.79
C LEU A 39 1.57 -2.28 10.73
N LEU A 40 0.31 -1.85 10.73
CA LEU A 40 -0.75 -2.48 11.51
C LEU A 40 -1.00 -3.93 11.07
N ALA A 41 -1.03 -4.20 9.77
CA ALA A 41 -1.17 -5.58 9.26
C ALA A 41 -0.02 -6.47 9.73
N PHE A 42 1.22 -5.97 9.66
CA PHE A 42 2.40 -6.71 10.12
C PHE A 42 2.38 -6.96 11.64
N THR A 43 2.10 -5.92 12.43
CA THR A 43 2.05 -6.02 13.91
C THR A 43 0.92 -6.92 14.41
N LEU A 44 -0.17 -7.06 13.65
CA LEU A 44 -1.28 -7.96 13.96
C LEU A 44 -1.05 -9.41 13.49
N GLY A 45 0.11 -9.71 12.88
CA GLY A 45 0.53 -11.06 12.54
C GLY A 45 0.13 -11.54 11.15
N VAL A 46 -0.31 -10.65 10.27
CA VAL A 46 -0.64 -11.00 8.88
C VAL A 46 0.64 -11.27 8.10
N LYS A 47 0.85 -12.54 7.69
CA LYS A 47 2.08 -12.96 6.99
C LYS A 47 2.03 -12.80 5.48
N GLN A 48 0.83 -12.70 4.91
CA GLN A 48 0.64 -12.54 3.47
C GLN A 48 0.05 -11.16 3.17
N LEU A 49 0.74 -10.38 2.35
CA LEU A 49 0.31 -9.05 1.95
C LEU A 49 0.26 -8.97 0.42
N ILE A 50 -0.91 -8.62 -0.12
CA ILE A 50 -1.11 -8.34 -1.54
C ILE A 50 -1.24 -6.83 -1.72
N VAL A 51 -0.48 -6.26 -2.64
CA VAL A 51 -0.56 -4.83 -2.97
C VAL A 51 -1.35 -4.64 -4.26
N GLY A 52 -2.46 -3.93 -4.18
CA GLY A 52 -3.25 -3.52 -5.34
C GLY A 52 -3.00 -2.06 -5.69
N VAL A 53 -2.45 -1.80 -6.88
CA VAL A 53 -2.30 -0.44 -7.40
C VAL A 53 -3.59 -0.04 -8.12
N ASN A 54 -4.28 0.97 -7.59
CA ASN A 54 -5.59 1.44 -8.02
C ASN A 54 -5.51 2.80 -8.73
N LYS A 55 -6.54 3.17 -9.48
CA LYS A 55 -6.61 4.42 -10.27
C LYS A 55 -5.48 4.57 -11.31
N MET A 56 -5.09 3.48 -11.95
CA MET A 56 -4.07 3.49 -13.01
C MET A 56 -4.50 4.28 -14.25
N ASP A 57 -5.81 4.47 -14.45
CA ASP A 57 -6.37 5.34 -15.48
C ASP A 57 -6.03 6.83 -15.25
N SER A 58 -5.80 7.23 -14.00
CA SER A 58 -5.50 8.62 -13.60
C SER A 58 -4.00 8.95 -13.63
N THR A 59 -3.15 8.03 -14.09
CA THR A 59 -1.72 8.34 -14.31
C THR A 59 -1.55 9.19 -15.56
N GLU A 60 -0.41 9.87 -15.68
CA GLU A 60 -0.06 10.62 -16.89
C GLU A 60 1.21 10.02 -17.52
N PRO A 61 1.13 9.37 -18.69
CA PRO A 61 -0.08 9.00 -19.45
C PRO A 61 -0.94 7.94 -18.74
N PRO A 62 -2.23 7.76 -19.10
CA PRO A 62 -3.09 6.74 -18.51
C PRO A 62 -2.49 5.33 -18.66
N PHE A 63 -2.57 4.53 -17.60
CA PHE A 63 -1.98 3.19 -17.51
C PHE A 63 -0.47 3.16 -17.77
N SER A 64 0.25 4.16 -17.27
CA SER A 64 1.71 4.24 -17.41
C SER A 64 2.41 3.11 -16.65
N GLU A 65 3.08 2.22 -17.39
CA GLU A 65 3.89 1.15 -16.82
C GLU A 65 5.05 1.70 -15.97
N ALA A 66 5.66 2.81 -16.40
CA ALA A 66 6.73 3.47 -15.67
C ALA A 66 6.28 3.89 -14.26
N ARG A 67 5.05 4.43 -14.14
CA ARG A 67 4.46 4.80 -12.85
C ARG A 67 4.18 3.59 -11.98
N PHE A 68 3.69 2.50 -12.57
CA PHE A 68 3.47 1.25 -11.84
C PHE A 68 4.78 0.67 -11.27
N GLU A 69 5.85 0.61 -12.07
CA GLU A 69 7.14 0.09 -11.63
C GLU A 69 7.80 0.98 -10.56
N GLU A 70 7.63 2.30 -10.63
CA GLU A 70 8.04 3.23 -9.58
C GLU A 70 7.35 2.90 -8.24
N ILE A 71 6.01 2.84 -8.25
CA ILE A 71 5.19 2.53 -7.07
C ILE A 71 5.56 1.17 -6.50
N LYS A 72 5.66 0.16 -7.36
CA LYS A 72 6.04 -1.20 -6.97
C LYS A 72 7.40 -1.22 -6.28
N LYS A 73 8.39 -0.50 -6.81
CA LYS A 73 9.74 -0.43 -6.22
C LYS A 73 9.72 0.25 -4.85
N GLU A 74 9.03 1.37 -4.73
CA GLU A 74 8.93 2.10 -3.46
C GLU A 74 8.18 1.30 -2.39
N VAL A 75 7.00 0.78 -2.73
CA VAL A 75 6.17 0.00 -1.81
C VAL A 75 6.90 -1.29 -1.40
N SER A 76 7.57 -1.98 -2.33
CA SER A 76 8.36 -3.18 -2.02
C SER A 76 9.52 -2.88 -1.07
N SER A 77 10.23 -1.75 -1.29
CA SER A 77 11.30 -1.29 -0.39
C SER A 77 10.76 -0.97 1.00
N TYR A 78 9.56 -0.39 1.07
CA TYR A 78 8.92 -0.03 2.33
C TYR A 78 8.45 -1.25 3.12
N ILE A 79 7.77 -2.21 2.48
CA ILE A 79 7.33 -3.46 3.12
C ILE A 79 8.55 -4.22 3.68
N LYS A 80 9.63 -4.33 2.90
CA LYS A 80 10.89 -4.95 3.36
C LYS A 80 11.51 -4.28 4.59
N LYS A 81 11.25 -3.00 4.82
CA LYS A 81 11.73 -2.29 6.02
C LYS A 81 10.86 -2.54 7.25
N ILE A 82 9.57 -2.80 7.05
CA ILE A 82 8.64 -3.12 8.14
C ILE A 82 8.91 -4.53 8.67
N GLY A 83 9.11 -5.49 7.78
CA GLY A 83 9.43 -6.88 8.12
C GLY A 83 9.01 -7.87 7.06
#